data_AF-A0A533S9W3-F1
#
_entry.id   AF-A0A533S9W3-F1
#
_cell.length_a   1.000
_cell.length_b   1.000
_cell.length_c   1.000
_cell.angle_alpha   90.00
_cell.angle_beta   90.00
_cell.angle_gamma   90.00
#
_symmetry.space_group_name_H-M   'P 1'
#
loop_
_entity.id
_entity.type
_entity.pdbx_description
1 polymer ?
#
loop_
_entity_poly.entity_id
_entity_poly.type
_entity_poly.pdbx_seq_one_letter_code
_entity_poly.pdbx_strand_id
1 'polypeptide(L)' 'MPDFTTILSTQTLAQHLQDPDWLVVDCRFELSKPHWGAEEYLKAHIPGAVFADLDRDLAGPI' A
#
# COMPACT_ATOMS: atom_id res chain seq x y z
N MET A 1 4.64 -24.79 -0.91
CA MET A 1 4.62 -23.33 -0.65
C MET A 1 3.17 -22.89 -0.70
N PRO A 2 2.72 -21.89 0.08
CA PRO A 2 1.38 -21.36 -0.09
C PRO A 2 1.26 -20.83 -1.53
N ASP A 3 0.21 -21.23 -2.24
CA ASP A 3 -0.13 -20.60 -3.52
C ASP A 3 -0.64 -19.19 -3.21
N PHE A 4 0.25 -18.20 -3.26
CA PHE A 4 -0.17 -16.80 -3.18
C PHE A 4 -0.83 -16.41 -4.50
N THR A 5 -2.14 -16.18 -4.48
CA THR A 5 -2.81 -15.49 -5.58
C THR A 5 -2.43 -14.00 -5.51
N THR A 6 -1.79 -13.48 -6.55
CA THR A 6 -1.24 -12.11 -6.58
C THR A 6 -2.30 -11.00 -6.69
N ILE A 7 -3.59 -11.37 -6.73
CA ILE A 7 -4.72 -10.43 -6.86
C ILE A 7 -5.77 -10.78 -5.81
N LEU A 8 -6.28 -9.75 -5.13
CA LEU A 8 -7.32 -9.86 -4.11
C LEU A 8 -8.50 -8.94 -4.47
N SER A 9 -9.72 -9.35 -4.12
CA SER A 9 -10.91 -8.50 -4.29
C SER A 9 -11.02 -7.47 -3.15
N THR A 10 -11.64 -6.32 -3.41
CA THR A 10 -11.94 -5.32 -2.37
C THR A 10 -12.86 -5.87 -1.28
N GLN A 11 -13.79 -6.77 -1.65
CA GLN A 11 -14.68 -7.44 -0.70
C GLN A 11 -13.88 -8.30 0.29
N THR A 12 -12.90 -9.05 -0.19
CA THR A 12 -12.02 -9.87 0.65
C THR A 12 -11.20 -8.98 1.57
N LEU A 13 -10.63 -7.88 1.06
CA LEU A 13 -9.86 -6.95 1.88
C LEU A 13 -10.71 -6.33 3.00
N ALA A 14 -11.94 -5.90 2.68
CA ALA A 14 -12.86 -5.30 3.65
C ALA A 14 -13.16 -6.22 4.84
N GLN A 15 -13.19 -7.55 4.60
CA GLN A 15 -13.42 -8.55 5.65
C GLN A 15 -12.22 -8.75 6.59
N HIS A 16 -11.01 -8.31 6.19
CA HIS A 16 -9.75 -8.52 6.92
C HIS A 16 -9.12 -7.23 7.44
N LEU A 17 -9.82 -6.08 7.40
CA LEU A 17 -9.25 -4.79 7.86
C LEU A 17 -8.84 -4.76 9.34
N GLN A 18 -9.36 -5.69 10.15
CA GLN A 18 -9.02 -5.83 11.56
C GLN A 18 -8.16 -7.07 11.86
N ASP A 19 -7.74 -7.79 10.81
CA ASP A 19 -6.91 -8.97 10.95
C ASP A 19 -5.47 -8.55 11.30
N PRO A 20 -4.94 -8.93 12.48
CA PRO A 20 -3.59 -8.55 12.88
C PRO A 20 -2.48 -9.20 12.02
N ASP A 21 -2.80 -10.25 11.26
CA ASP A 21 -1.86 -10.91 10.37
C ASP A 21 -1.74 -10.20 9.00
N TRP A 22 -2.55 -9.15 8.75
CA TRP A 22 -2.57 -8.41 7.49
C TRP A 22 -2.02 -7.00 7.66
N LEU A 23 -1.14 -6.61 6.73
CA LEU A 23 -0.68 -5.23 6.58
C LEU A 23 -1.08 -4.70 5.20
N VAL A 24 -1.84 -3.62 5.19
CA VAL A 24 -2.14 -2.87 3.96
C VAL A 24 -1.05 -1.83 3.76
N VAL A 25 -0.42 -1.82 2.59
CA VAL A 25 0.59 -0.82 2.22
C VAL A 25 0.06 -0.01 1.05
N ASP A 26 -0.06 1.30 1.25
CA ASP A 26 -0.34 2.27 0.20
C ASP A 26 0.98 2.69 -0.46
N CYS A 27 1.16 2.28 -1.71
CA CYS A 27 2.36 2.57 -2.50
C CYS A 27 2.04 3.50 -3.69
N ARG A 28 0.99 4.34 -3.59
CA ARG A 28 0.62 5.26 -4.67
C ARG A 28 1.78 6.21 -5.01
N PHE A 29 2.03 6.39 -6.30
CA PHE A 29 3.12 7.24 -6.81
C PHE A 29 2.71 7.91 -8.13
N GLU A 30 3.22 9.12 -8.37
CA GLU A 30 3.09 9.84 -9.64
C GLU A 30 4.47 10.33 -10.10
N LEU A 31 4.91 9.89 -11.30
CA LEU A 31 6.27 10.14 -11.81
C LEU A 31 6.64 11.63 -11.91
N SER A 32 5.67 12.49 -12.21
CA SER A 32 5.89 13.94 -12.33
C SER A 32 5.73 14.69 -11.01
N LYS A 33 5.26 14.02 -9.94
CA LYS A 33 4.96 14.63 -8.64
C LYS A 33 5.45 13.74 -7.49
N PRO A 34 6.74 13.83 -7.11
CA PRO A 34 7.36 12.95 -6.13
C PRO A 34 6.64 12.87 -4.77
N HIS A 35 5.99 13.95 -4.32
CA HIS A 35 5.29 14.00 -3.03
C HIS A 35 3.81 13.63 -3.11
N TRP A 36 3.25 13.44 -4.30
CA TRP A 36 1.81 13.25 -4.49
C TRP A 36 1.28 12.03 -3.73
N GLY A 37 2.02 10.91 -3.73
CA GLY A 37 1.63 9.70 -3.02
C GLY A 37 1.42 9.94 -1.51
N ALA A 38 2.40 10.58 -0.87
CA ALA A 38 2.34 10.91 0.55
C ALA A 38 1.23 11.91 0.87
N GLU A 39 1.05 12.93 0.03
CA GLU A 39 -0.02 13.93 0.19
C GLU A 39 -1.41 13.28 0.08
N GLU A 40 -1.62 12.40 -0.90
CA GLU A 40 -2.90 11.72 -1.09
C GLU A 40 -3.18 10.68 -0.01
N TYR A 41 -2.15 9.99 0.48
CA TYR A 41 -2.26 9.12 1.64
C TYR A 41 -2.77 9.91 2.86
N LEU A 42 -2.19 11.08 3.15
CA LEU A 42 -2.64 11.93 4.25
C LEU A 42 -4.07 12.46 4.07
N LYS A 43 -4.51 12.71 2.84
CA LYS A 43 -5.89 13.11 2.54
C LYS A 43 -6.89 11.97 2.79
N ALA A 44 -6.58 10.77 2.30
CA ALA A 44 -7.39 9.57 2.52
C ALA A 44 -6.60 8.30 2.16
N HIS A 45 -6.73 7.29 3.02
CA HIS A 45 -6.20 5.94 2.82
C HIS A 45 -7.11 4.91 3.49
N ILE A 46 -6.86 3.63 3.20
CA ILE A 46 -7.57 2.52 3.85
C ILE A 46 -7.21 2.51 5.35
N PRO A 47 -8.18 2.36 6.28
CA PRO A 47 -7.90 2.33 7.71
C PRO A 47 -6.82 1.31 8.08
N GLY A 48 -5.84 1.74 8.87
CA GLY A 48 -4.73 0.88 9.33
C GLY A 48 -3.63 0.64 8.28
N ALA A 49 -3.78 1.15 7.05
CA ALA A 49 -2.70 1.07 6.08
C ALA A 49 -1.48 1.88 6.53
N VAL A 50 -0.31 1.51 6.01
CA VAL A 50 0.93 2.30 6.10
C VAL A 50 1.31 2.79 4.71
N PHE A 51 2.08 3.89 4.64
CA PHE A 51 2.57 4.42 3.36
C PHE A 51 3.99 3.95 3.09
N ALA A 52 4.27 3.53 1.85
CA ALA A 52 5.61 3.24 1.35
C ALA A 52 5.93 4.10 0.12
N ASP A 53 7.00 4.87 0.21
CA ASP A 53 7.47 5.75 -0.86
C ASP A 53 8.29 4.96 -1.90
N LEU A 54 8.00 5.15 -3.18
CA LEU A 54 8.64 4.39 -4.26
C LEU A 54 10.17 4.60 -4.28
N ASP A 55 10.62 5.85 -4.17
CA ASP A 55 12.03 6.20 -4.33
C ASP A 55 12.83 5.93 -3.05
N ARG A 56 12.22 6.13 -1.86
CA ARG A 56 12.89 5.95 -0.57
C ARG A 56 12.85 4.52 -0.05
N ASP A 57 11.70 3.85 -0.14
CA ASP A 57 11.45 2.59 0.60
C ASP A 57 11.47 1.36 -0.32
N LEU A 58 11.12 1.53 -1.60
CA LEU A 58 10.91 0.42 -2.54
C LEU A 58 11.96 0.36 -3.65
N ALA A 59 12.88 1.33 -3.72
CA ALA A 59 14.01 1.32 -4.64
C ALA A 59 15.22 0.56 -4.06
N GLY A 60 15.93 -0.16 -4.94
CA GLY A 60 17.19 -0.82 -4.59
C GLY A 60 18.40 0.12 -4.70
N PRO A 61 19.56 -0.26 -4.13
CA PRO A 61 20.81 0.47 -4.34
C PRO A 61 21.19 0.53 -5.82
N ILE A 62 21.90 1.60 -6.19
CA ILE A 62 22.53 1.77 -7.51
C ILE A 62 23.86 1.03 -7.54
#